data_AF-V4B3F3-F1
#
_entry.id   AF-V4B3F3-F1
#
_cell.length_a   1.000
_cell.length_b   1.000
_cell.length_c   1.000
_cell.angle_alpha   90.00
_cell.angle_beta   90.00
_cell.angle_gamma   90.00
#
_symmetry.space_group_name_H-M   'P 1'
#
loop_
_entity.id
_entity.type
_entity.pdbx_description
1 polymer ?
#
loop_
_entity_poly.entity_id
_entity_poly.type
_entity_poly.pdbx_seq_one_letter_code
_entity_poly.pdbx_strand_id
1 'polypeptide(L)'
;MAASSTRQKLLSLIDDIEIVSKELFEALSTPKTQLRPDGADSVMLMELLVEKDQELKATIKTAEEQAEIQSVMDNLKIEVEKRDQEIKVLQKNLKDSETILSTAVYQAKQKLESIAQANNKRTSSEDLIKFAHRISASNAVAAPVTWAPGDPRRPYPTDLDMRQGFLGQGTYTDVSAVTRSNSQISNSKYRSS
;
A
#
# COMPACT_ATOMS: atom_id res chain seq x y z
N MET A 1 -34.11 -8.01 -36.35
CA MET A 1 -34.76 -6.71 -36.11
C MET A 1 -34.59 -6.38 -34.65
N ALA A 2 -33.81 -5.36 -34.29
CA ALA A 2 -33.66 -4.94 -32.90
C ALA A 2 -35.05 -4.52 -32.38
N ALA A 3 -35.48 -5.11 -31.26
CA ALA A 3 -36.75 -4.75 -30.66
C ALA A 3 -36.73 -3.26 -30.31
N SER A 4 -37.71 -2.50 -30.83
CA SER A 4 -37.85 -1.06 -30.54
C SER A 4 -37.98 -0.85 -29.03
N SER A 5 -37.33 0.18 -28.50
CA SER A 5 -37.37 0.46 -27.06
C SER A 5 -38.79 0.84 -26.64
N THR A 6 -39.15 0.58 -25.38
CA THR A 6 -40.47 0.96 -24.82
C THR A 6 -40.80 2.43 -25.06
N ARG A 7 -39.79 3.31 -24.96
CA ARG A 7 -39.91 4.74 -25.28
C ARG A 7 -40.26 4.99 -26.75
N GLN A 8 -39.58 4.31 -27.67
CA GLN A 8 -39.87 4.47 -29.10
C GLN A 8 -41.27 3.96 -29.46
N LYS A 9 -41.70 2.85 -28.84
CA LYS A 9 -43.06 2.30 -29.01
C LYS A 9 -44.14 3.25 -28.48
N LEU A 10 -43.92 3.86 -27.31
CA LEU A 10 -44.86 4.85 -26.77
C LEU A 10 -45.00 6.07 -27.68
N LEU A 11 -43.89 6.58 -28.21
CA LEU A 11 -43.93 7.71 -29.14
C LEU A 11 -44.65 7.37 -30.44
N SER A 12 -44.36 6.21 -31.04
CA SER A 12 -45.06 5.80 -32.26
C SER A 12 -46.55 5.57 -32.04
N LEU A 13 -46.96 5.03 -30.89
CA LEU A 13 -48.37 4.84 -30.58
C LEU A 13 -49.12 6.18 -30.40
N ILE A 14 -48.46 7.19 -29.85
CA ILE A 14 -49.03 8.55 -29.75
C ILE A 14 -49.20 9.16 -31.14
N ASP A 15 -48.18 9.04 -32.00
CA ASP A 15 -48.25 9.54 -33.38
C ASP A 15 -49.36 8.83 -34.18
N ASP A 16 -49.48 7.50 -34.03
CA ASP A 16 -50.54 6.70 -34.66
C ASP A 16 -51.94 7.15 -34.19
N ILE A 17 -52.12 7.35 -32.88
CA ILE A 17 -53.38 7.84 -32.30
C ILE A 17 -53.71 9.23 -32.85
N GLU A 18 -52.73 10.12 -32.98
CA GLU A 18 -52.92 11.47 -33.53
C GLU A 18 -53.40 11.40 -34.99
N ILE A 19 -52.78 10.55 -35.81
CA ILE A 19 -53.14 10.36 -37.23
C ILE A 19 -54.57 9.82 -37.34
N VAL A 20 -54.89 8.73 -36.62
CA VAL A 20 -56.22 8.12 -36.64
C VAL A 20 -57.29 9.10 -36.15
N SER A 21 -56.98 9.90 -35.13
CA SER A 21 -57.89 10.93 -34.62
C SER A 21 -58.18 12.00 -35.67
N LYS A 22 -57.15 12.48 -36.39
CA LYS A 22 -57.32 13.48 -37.46
C LYS A 22 -58.18 12.94 -38.61
N GLU A 23 -57.91 11.71 -39.06
CA GLU A 23 -58.70 11.05 -40.11
C GLU A 23 -60.15 10.83 -39.68
N LEU A 24 -60.39 10.47 -38.42
CA LEU A 24 -61.74 10.32 -37.86
C LEU A 24 -62.50 11.65 -37.83
N PHE A 25 -61.84 12.76 -37.42
CA PHE A 25 -62.47 14.09 -37.45
C PHE A 25 -62.78 14.55 -38.89
N GLU A 26 -61.91 14.26 -39.86
CA GLU A 26 -62.16 14.55 -41.28
C GLU A 26 -63.34 13.72 -41.84
N ALA A 27 -63.41 12.43 -41.49
CA ALA A 27 -64.51 11.53 -41.88
C ALA A 27 -65.86 11.96 -41.29
N LEU A 28 -65.89 12.50 -40.07
CA LEU A 28 -67.11 13.00 -39.43
C LEU A 28 -67.54 14.40 -39.92
N SER A 29 -66.58 15.23 -40.33
CA SER A 29 -66.84 16.61 -40.77
C SER A 29 -67.25 16.71 -42.26
N THR A 30 -67.03 15.66 -43.04
CA THR A 30 -67.39 15.62 -44.47
C THR A 30 -68.88 15.28 -44.67
N PRO A 31 -69.65 16.10 -45.43
CA PRO A 31 -71.05 15.81 -45.71
C PRO A 31 -71.23 14.49 -46.46
N LYS A 32 -72.27 13.71 -46.14
CA LYS A 32 -72.57 12.40 -46.77
C LYS A 32 -72.62 12.41 -48.31
N THR A 33 -72.85 13.57 -48.92
CA THR A 33 -72.92 13.80 -50.37
C THR A 33 -71.54 13.92 -51.05
N GLN A 34 -70.46 14.10 -50.27
CA GLN A 34 -69.08 14.26 -50.75
C GLN A 34 -68.12 13.17 -50.21
N LEU A 35 -68.64 12.12 -49.56
CA LEU A 35 -67.81 11.02 -49.08
C LEU A 35 -67.09 10.36 -50.26
N ARG A 36 -65.76 10.26 -50.15
CA ARG A 36 -64.97 9.44 -51.08
C ARG A 36 -65.42 7.98 -50.91
N PRO A 37 -65.74 7.24 -51.98
CA PRO A 37 -66.13 5.82 -51.89
C PRO A 37 -65.00 4.89 -51.41
N ASP A 38 -63.78 5.43 -51.26
CA ASP A 38 -62.55 4.74 -50.86
C ASP A 38 -62.04 5.20 -49.46
N GLY A 39 -62.85 5.98 -48.74
CA GLY A 39 -62.51 6.44 -47.38
C GLY A 39 -62.83 5.39 -46.32
N ALA A 40 -61.95 5.21 -45.33
CA ALA A 40 -62.18 4.30 -44.22
C ALA A 40 -63.46 4.69 -43.45
N ASP A 41 -64.30 3.71 -43.14
CA ASP A 41 -65.55 3.93 -42.44
C ASP A 41 -65.27 4.51 -41.04
N SER A 42 -66.05 5.52 -40.62
CA SER A 42 -65.88 6.17 -39.32
C SER A 42 -65.96 5.18 -38.15
N VAL A 43 -66.69 4.08 -38.32
CA VAL A 43 -66.79 3.00 -37.32
C VAL A 43 -65.47 2.23 -37.23
N MET A 44 -64.83 1.91 -38.36
CA MET A 44 -63.54 1.20 -38.38
C MET A 44 -62.41 2.06 -37.78
N LEU A 45 -62.40 3.38 -38.07
CA LEU A 45 -61.45 4.30 -37.46
C LEU A 45 -61.65 4.41 -35.95
N MET A 46 -62.90 4.33 -35.46
CA MET A 46 -63.18 4.34 -34.03
C MET A 46 -62.75 3.05 -33.34
N GLU A 47 -62.96 1.89 -33.97
CA GLU A 47 -62.45 0.60 -33.47
C GLU A 47 -60.91 0.58 -33.42
N LEU A 48 -60.24 1.05 -34.46
CA LEU A 48 -58.79 1.17 -34.52
C LEU A 48 -58.24 2.11 -33.42
N LEU A 49 -58.94 3.21 -33.15
CA LEU A 49 -58.58 4.13 -32.06
C LEU A 49 -58.68 3.46 -30.69
N VAL A 50 -59.72 2.66 -30.45
CA VAL A 50 -59.88 1.89 -29.21
C VAL A 50 -58.78 0.83 -29.08
N GLU A 51 -58.43 0.14 -30.16
CA GLU A 51 -57.33 -0.83 -30.16
C GLU A 51 -55.99 -0.16 -29.82
N LYS A 52 -55.71 0.99 -30.43
CA LYS A 52 -54.48 1.76 -30.18
C LYS A 52 -54.41 2.34 -28.76
N ASP A 53 -55.54 2.78 -28.20
CA ASP A 53 -55.62 3.19 -26.79
C ASP A 53 -55.32 2.01 -25.83
N GLN A 54 -55.83 0.81 -26.14
CA GLN A 54 -55.51 -0.38 -25.35
C GLN A 54 -54.02 -0.76 -25.46
N GLU A 55 -53.44 -0.70 -26.66
CA GLU A 55 -52.02 -0.95 -26.90
C GLU A 55 -51.14 0.06 -26.15
N LEU A 56 -51.52 1.35 -26.16
CA LEU A 56 -50.84 2.40 -25.41
C LEU A 56 -50.89 2.14 -23.90
N LYS A 57 -52.06 1.83 -23.34
CA LYS A 57 -52.23 1.51 -21.91
C LYS A 57 -51.37 0.32 -21.48
N ALA A 58 -51.34 -0.74 -22.29
CA ALA A 58 -50.50 -1.90 -22.02
C ALA A 58 -49.01 -1.51 -22.02
N THR A 59 -48.58 -0.70 -22.98
CA THR A 59 -47.19 -0.26 -23.09
C THR A 59 -46.78 0.67 -21.94
N ILE A 60 -47.67 1.55 -21.48
CA ILE A 60 -47.44 2.41 -20.29
C ILE A 60 -47.22 1.54 -19.06
N LYS A 61 -48.06 0.53 -18.82
CA LYS A 61 -47.90 -0.39 -17.70
C LYS A 61 -46.53 -1.07 -17.70
N THR A 62 -46.05 -1.51 -18.86
CA THR A 62 -44.70 -2.10 -18.96
C THR A 62 -43.59 -1.08 -18.68
N ALA A 63 -43.80 0.20 -18.99
CA ALA A 63 -42.84 1.25 -18.70
C ALA A 63 -42.78 1.57 -17.19
N GLU A 64 -43.91 1.50 -16.49
CA GLU A 64 -43.97 1.61 -15.03
C GLU A 64 -43.21 0.48 -14.34
N GLU A 65 -43.45 -0.78 -14.75
CA GLU A 65 -42.72 -1.95 -14.24
C GLU A 65 -41.20 -1.82 -14.49
N GLN A 66 -40.81 -1.33 -15.67
CA GLN A 66 -39.40 -1.05 -15.99
C GLN A 66 -38.81 0.05 -15.09
N ALA A 67 -39.59 1.08 -14.75
CA ALA A 67 -39.14 2.16 -13.87
C ALA A 67 -38.90 1.67 -12.43
N GLU A 68 -39.77 0.80 -11.91
CA GLU A 68 -39.58 0.17 -10.60
C GLU A 68 -38.32 -0.69 -10.56
N ILE A 69 -38.11 -1.53 -11.58
CA ILE A 69 -36.90 -2.35 -11.71
C ILE A 69 -35.66 -1.47 -11.79
N GLN A 70 -35.72 -0.37 -12.55
CA GLN A 70 -34.62 0.57 -12.67
C GLN A 70 -34.26 1.22 -11.33
N SER A 71 -35.26 1.59 -10.53
CA SER A 71 -35.05 2.11 -9.17
C SER A 71 -34.32 1.10 -8.28
N VAL A 72 -34.75 -0.17 -8.31
CA VAL A 72 -34.09 -1.25 -7.56
C VAL A 72 -32.65 -1.44 -8.03
N MET A 73 -32.42 -1.41 -9.36
CA MET A 73 -31.09 -1.55 -9.94
C MET A 73 -30.15 -0.43 -9.49
N ASP A 74 -30.63 0.81 -9.45
CA ASP A 74 -29.80 1.95 -9.07
C ASP A 74 -29.47 1.94 -7.58
N ASN A 75 -30.42 1.53 -6.73
CA ASN A 75 -30.15 1.28 -5.30
C ASN A 75 -29.08 0.19 -5.12
N LEU A 76 -29.17 -0.90 -5.87
CA LEU A 76 -28.21 -2.00 -5.80
C LEU A 76 -26.80 -1.54 -6.26
N LYS A 77 -26.72 -0.73 -7.33
CA LYS A 77 -25.45 -0.15 -7.79
C LYS A 77 -24.79 0.71 -6.72
N ILE A 78 -25.57 1.52 -6.00
CA ILE A 78 -25.06 2.36 -4.91
C ILE A 78 -24.50 1.47 -3.79
N GLU A 79 -25.18 0.38 -3.44
CA GLU A 79 -24.71 -0.55 -2.42
C GLU A 79 -23.43 -1.28 -2.84
N VAL A 80 -23.35 -1.71 -4.10
CA VAL A 80 -22.13 -2.32 -4.68
C VAL A 80 -20.95 -1.34 -4.60
N GLU A 81 -21.14 -0.10 -5.04
CA GLU A 81 -20.09 0.92 -5.00
C GLU A 81 -19.60 1.19 -3.56
N LYS A 82 -20.52 1.22 -2.59
CA LYS A 82 -20.16 1.34 -1.17
C LYS A 82 -19.31 0.17 -0.70
N ARG A 83 -19.69 -1.06 -1.05
CA ARG A 83 -18.93 -2.28 -0.68
C ARG A 83 -17.56 -2.31 -1.33
N ASP A 84 -17.46 -1.90 -2.59
CA ASP A 84 -16.18 -1.80 -3.30
C ASP A 84 -15.23 -0.78 -2.63
N GLN A 85 -15.76 0.33 -2.13
CA GLN A 85 -14.98 1.29 -1.35
C GLN A 85 -14.50 0.69 -0.02
N GLU A 86 -15.38 -0.02 0.71
CA GLU A 86 -15.02 -0.72 1.95
C GLU A 86 -13.91 -1.76 1.70
N ILE A 87 -14.00 -2.54 0.62
CA ILE A 87 -12.98 -3.51 0.21
C ILE A 87 -11.64 -2.83 -0.09
N LYS A 88 -11.65 -1.71 -0.83
CA LYS A 88 -10.43 -0.95 -1.14
C LYS A 88 -9.73 -0.45 0.12
N VAL A 89 -10.50 0.06 1.09
CA VAL A 89 -9.95 0.51 2.37
C VAL A 89 -9.36 -0.66 3.14
N LEU A 90 -10.06 -1.80 3.20
CA LEU A 90 -9.59 -2.99 3.89
C LEU A 90 -8.29 -3.52 3.27
N GLN A 91 -8.22 -3.59 1.94
CA GLN A 91 -7.03 -4.03 1.21
C GLN A 91 -5.82 -3.13 1.50
N LYS A 92 -6.03 -1.81 1.55
CA LYS A 92 -4.98 -0.86 1.92
C LYS A 92 -4.47 -1.12 3.34
N ASN A 93 -5.38 -1.25 4.31
CA ASN A 93 -5.01 -1.48 5.70
C ASN A 93 -4.24 -2.80 5.90
N LEU A 94 -4.62 -3.85 5.16
CA LEU A 94 -3.92 -5.13 5.20
C LEU A 94 -2.49 -5.01 4.65
N LYS A 95 -2.30 -4.30 3.54
CA LYS A 95 -0.98 -4.07 2.94
C LYS A 95 -0.07 -3.22 3.84
N ASP A 96 -0.64 -2.21 4.49
CA ASP A 96 0.07 -1.37 5.46
C ASP A 96 0.50 -2.22 6.68
N SER A 97 -0.41 -3.05 7.19
CA SER A 97 -0.13 -3.98 8.30
C SER A 97 0.94 -5.01 7.95
N GLU A 98 0.89 -5.58 6.74
CA GLU A 98 1.90 -6.51 6.22
C GLU A 98 3.29 -5.87 6.20
N THR A 99 3.38 -4.61 5.78
CA THR A 99 4.63 -3.85 5.71
C THR A 99 5.21 -3.61 7.11
N ILE A 100 4.37 -3.21 8.07
CA ILE A 100 4.77 -3.03 9.47
C ILE A 100 5.27 -4.35 10.05
N LEU A 101 4.53 -5.45 9.85
CA LEU A 101 4.89 -6.75 10.37
C LEU A 101 6.20 -7.26 9.78
N SER A 102 6.40 -7.10 8.47
CA SER A 102 7.63 -7.48 7.77
C SER A 102 8.84 -6.74 8.34
N THR A 103 8.68 -5.43 8.59
CA THR A 103 9.73 -4.59 9.18
C THR A 103 10.04 -5.02 10.61
N ALA A 104 9.00 -5.26 11.42
CA ALA A 104 9.16 -5.70 12.80
C ALA A 104 9.86 -7.06 12.89
N VAL A 105 9.50 -8.00 12.02
CA VAL A 105 10.14 -9.33 11.95
C VAL A 105 11.62 -9.20 11.56
N TYR A 106 11.94 -8.35 10.59
CA TYR A 106 13.32 -8.10 10.19
C TYR A 106 14.15 -7.53 11.34
N GLN A 107 13.63 -6.50 12.02
CA GLN A 107 14.29 -5.90 13.18
C GLN A 107 14.45 -6.88 14.34
N ALA A 108 13.43 -7.72 14.60
CA ALA A 108 13.50 -8.75 15.63
C ALA A 108 14.61 -9.77 15.34
N LYS A 109 14.75 -10.20 14.07
CA LYS A 109 15.84 -11.10 13.64
C LYS A 109 17.22 -10.48 13.86
N GLN A 110 17.42 -9.23 13.43
CA GLN A 110 18.68 -8.53 13.69
C GLN A 110 18.98 -8.42 15.20
N LYS A 111 17.96 -8.15 16.02
CA LYS A 111 18.12 -8.07 17.47
C LYS A 111 18.52 -9.42 18.08
N LEU A 112 17.93 -10.52 17.61
CA LEU A 112 18.31 -11.86 18.04
C LEU A 112 19.76 -12.20 17.68
N GLU A 113 20.21 -11.83 16.48
CA GLU A 113 21.61 -11.98 16.07
C GLU A 113 22.55 -11.18 16.96
N SER A 114 22.21 -9.92 17.26
CA SER A 114 22.98 -9.08 18.18
C SER A 114 23.06 -9.68 19.59
N ILE A 115 21.95 -10.20 20.12
CA ILE A 115 21.90 -10.89 21.41
C ILE A 115 22.78 -12.15 21.38
N ALA A 116 22.73 -12.94 20.31
CA ALA A 116 23.56 -14.13 20.15
C ALA A 116 25.05 -13.77 20.13
N GLN A 117 25.44 -12.71 19.41
CA GLN A 117 26.82 -12.20 19.40
C GLN A 117 27.27 -11.71 20.79
N ALA A 118 26.42 -10.97 21.50
CA ALA A 118 26.70 -10.51 22.87
C ALA A 118 26.83 -11.67 23.86
N ASN A 119 26.02 -12.72 23.71
CA ASN A 119 26.12 -13.94 24.50
C ASN A 119 27.42 -14.72 24.26
N ASN A 120 27.94 -14.70 23.03
CA ASN A 120 29.24 -15.30 22.73
C ASN A 120 30.41 -14.46 23.25
N LYS A 121 30.25 -13.14 23.32
CA LYS A 121 31.27 -12.18 23.81
C LYS A 121 30.89 -11.61 25.18
N ARG A 122 30.53 -12.47 26.13
CA ARG A 122 30.19 -12.03 27.50
C ARG A 122 31.43 -11.44 28.17
N THR A 123 31.37 -10.16 28.50
CA THR A 123 32.36 -9.50 29.37
C THR A 123 31.93 -9.65 30.83
N SER A 124 32.87 -9.96 31.72
CA SER A 124 32.58 -9.99 33.16
C SER A 124 32.16 -8.61 33.64
N SER A 125 31.09 -8.54 34.42
CA SER A 125 30.66 -7.28 35.06
C SER A 125 31.73 -6.73 36.00
N GLU A 126 32.53 -7.60 36.63
CA GLU A 126 33.67 -7.16 37.45
C GLU A 126 34.74 -6.46 36.61
N ASP A 127 35.05 -6.98 35.43
CA ASP A 127 36.05 -6.37 34.55
C ASP A 127 35.54 -5.02 34.04
N LEU A 128 34.25 -4.92 33.69
CA LEU A 128 33.61 -3.65 33.34
C LEU A 128 33.73 -2.64 34.49
N ILE A 129 33.46 -3.04 35.73
CA ILE A 129 33.57 -2.16 36.91
C ILE A 129 35.03 -1.75 37.15
N LYS A 130 35.97 -2.70 37.08
CA LYS A 130 37.42 -2.45 37.27
C LYS A 130 37.93 -1.47 36.21
N PHE A 131 37.60 -1.69 34.93
CA PHE A 131 38.02 -0.82 33.84
C PHE A 131 37.30 0.54 33.89
N ALA A 132 36.01 0.59 34.21
CA ALA A 132 35.29 1.86 34.37
C ALA A 132 35.86 2.69 35.52
N HIS A 133 36.16 2.06 36.66
CA HIS A 133 36.82 2.72 37.79
C HIS A 133 38.24 3.19 37.39
N ARG A 134 39.02 2.33 36.71
CA ARG A 134 40.36 2.70 36.23
C ARG A 134 40.32 3.85 35.25
N ILE A 135 39.39 3.86 34.30
CA ILE A 135 39.17 4.93 33.32
C ILE A 135 38.77 6.23 34.04
N SER A 136 37.89 6.13 35.04
CA SER A 136 37.42 7.28 35.82
C SER A 136 38.49 7.85 36.78
N ALA A 137 39.38 6.99 37.29
CA ALA A 137 40.48 7.37 38.18
C ALA A 137 41.75 7.78 37.42
N SER A 138 41.92 7.33 36.17
CA SER A 138 42.98 7.75 35.28
C SER A 138 42.71 9.15 34.70
N ASN A 139 43.67 9.71 33.97
CA ASN A 139 43.55 11.03 33.34
C ASN A 139 42.25 11.15 32.52
N ALA A 140 41.78 12.39 32.31
CA ALA A 140 40.46 12.68 31.79
C ALA A 140 40.11 11.86 30.54
N VAL A 141 38.95 11.20 30.51
CA VAL A 141 38.51 10.34 29.38
C VAL A 141 38.37 11.14 28.08
N ALA A 142 38.08 12.45 28.19
CA ALA A 142 38.01 13.40 27.10
C ALA A 142 38.58 14.75 27.56
N ALA A 143 39.11 15.54 26.64
CA ALA A 143 39.57 16.90 26.94
C ALA A 143 38.37 17.80 27.28
N PRO A 144 38.37 18.50 28.42
CA PRO A 144 37.38 19.55 28.71
C PRO A 144 37.37 20.64 27.64
N VAL A 145 36.22 21.31 27.44
CA VAL A 145 36.10 22.41 26.45
C VAL A 145 37.08 23.57 26.75
N THR A 146 37.50 23.72 28.01
CA THR A 146 38.47 24.72 28.47
C THR A 146 39.90 24.17 28.56
N TRP A 147 40.18 23.01 27.97
CA TRP A 147 41.50 22.41 28.02
C TRP A 147 42.54 23.28 27.29
N ALA A 148 43.67 23.53 27.94
CA ALA A 148 44.78 24.28 27.40
C ALA A 148 46.10 23.53 27.59
N PRO A 149 47.13 23.77 26.75
CA PRO A 149 48.45 23.21 26.95
C PRO A 149 48.99 23.54 28.36
N GLY A 150 49.19 22.51 29.18
CA GLY A 150 49.58 22.64 30.59
C GLY A 150 48.52 22.18 31.60
N ASP A 151 47.28 21.92 31.17
CA ASP A 151 46.24 21.36 32.02
C ASP A 151 46.52 19.86 32.32
N PRO A 152 46.61 19.46 33.61
CA PRO A 152 46.78 18.07 34.02
C PRO A 152 45.67 17.12 33.53
N ARG A 153 44.47 17.64 33.23
CA ARG A 153 43.29 16.88 32.77
C ARG A 153 43.33 16.60 31.25
N ARG A 154 44.45 16.06 30.75
CA ARG A 154 44.61 15.68 29.34
C ARG A 154 44.14 14.24 29.08
N PRO A 155 43.55 13.94 27.91
CA PRO A 155 43.08 12.59 27.59
C PRO A 155 44.12 11.66 26.98
N TYR A 156 45.38 12.10 26.86
CA TYR A 156 46.44 11.34 26.20
C TYR A 156 47.75 11.37 27.02
N PRO A 157 48.65 10.38 26.85
CA PRO A 157 49.95 10.35 27.53
C PRO A 157 50.87 11.51 27.10
N THR A 158 51.69 12.05 28.00
CA THR A 158 52.73 13.04 27.64
C THR A 158 53.96 12.36 27.05
N ASP A 159 54.78 13.10 26.30
CA ASP A 159 56.11 12.65 25.87
C ASP A 159 56.97 12.09 27.03
N LEU A 160 56.88 12.68 28.23
CA LEU A 160 57.57 12.16 29.40
C LEU A 160 57.02 10.79 29.82
N ASP A 161 55.68 10.64 29.89
CA ASP A 161 55.03 9.37 30.22
C ASP A 161 55.38 8.29 29.19
N MET A 162 55.47 8.66 27.91
CA MET A 162 55.86 7.77 26.80
C MET A 162 57.33 7.35 26.90
N ARG A 163 58.24 8.29 27.20
CA ARG A 163 59.67 8.02 27.40
C ARG A 163 59.93 7.16 28.64
N GLN A 164 59.15 7.35 29.68
CA GLN A 164 59.20 6.54 30.90
C GLN A 164 58.57 5.16 30.73
N GLY A 165 57.73 4.98 29.69
CA GLY A 165 57.10 3.72 29.37
C GLY A 165 58.08 2.63 28.89
N PHE A 166 57.60 1.40 28.88
CA PHE A 166 58.37 0.20 28.49
C PHE A 166 59.07 0.33 27.12
N LEU A 167 58.44 1.02 26.17
CA LEU A 167 59.02 1.27 24.85
C LEU A 167 60.14 2.33 24.88
N GLY A 168 60.03 3.36 25.73
CA GLY A 168 61.02 4.43 25.84
C GLY A 168 62.27 4.05 26.63
N GLN A 169 62.14 3.12 27.58
CA GLN A 169 63.26 2.62 28.40
C GLN A 169 64.15 1.60 27.68
N GLY A 170 63.79 1.18 26.46
CA GLY A 170 64.59 0.23 25.68
C GLY A 170 64.65 -1.19 26.27
N THR A 171 63.82 -1.50 27.26
CA THR A 171 63.74 -2.82 27.91
C THR A 171 62.92 -3.84 27.11
N TYR A 172 62.67 -3.57 25.83
CA TYR A 172 62.11 -4.59 24.96
C TYR A 172 63.15 -5.72 24.89
N THR A 173 62.80 -6.90 25.38
CA THR A 173 63.61 -8.09 25.14
C THR A 173 63.75 -8.21 23.64
N ASP A 174 64.98 -8.11 23.14
CA ASP A 174 65.26 -8.29 21.73
C ASP A 174 64.81 -9.72 21.36
N VAL A 175 63.67 -9.83 20.67
CA VAL A 175 63.09 -11.13 20.27
C VAL A 175 64.06 -11.87 19.33
N SER A 176 65.05 -11.17 18.78
CA SER A 176 66.14 -11.77 18.02
C SER A 176 67.18 -12.51 18.88
N ALA A 177 67.26 -12.26 20.20
CA ALA A 177 68.16 -12.98 21.12
C ALA A 177 67.63 -14.37 21.50
N VAL A 178 66.31 -14.54 21.65
CA VAL A 178 65.66 -15.84 21.96
C VAL A 178 65.78 -16.82 20.78
N THR A 179 65.81 -16.31 19.54
CA THR A 179 65.99 -17.13 18.34
C THR A 179 67.44 -17.61 18.16
N ARG A 180 68.44 -16.93 18.75
CA ARG A 180 69.86 -17.31 18.66
C ARG A 180 70.26 -18.44 19.61
N SER A 181 69.57 -18.63 20.73
CA SER A 181 69.88 -19.74 21.66
C SER A 181 69.37 -21.10 21.16
N ASN A 182 68.30 -21.14 20.36
CA ASN A 182 67.77 -22.41 19.81
C ASN A 182 68.55 -22.92 18.58
N SER A 183 69.30 -22.07 17.88
CA SER A 183 70.10 -22.49 16.72
C SER A 183 71.49 -23.02 17.07
N GLN A 184 71.97 -22.84 18.30
CA GLN A 184 73.23 -23.45 18.76
C GLN A 184 73.06 -24.91 19.21
N ILE A 185 71.88 -25.31 19.69
CA ILE A 185 71.61 -26.70 20.12
C ILE A 185 71.48 -27.63 18.90
N SER A 186 71.00 -27.13 17.75
CA SER A 186 70.87 -27.93 16.52
C SER A 186 72.21 -28.19 15.81
N ASN A 187 73.21 -27.33 15.98
CA ASN A 187 74.51 -27.47 15.31
C ASN A 187 75.52 -28.37 16.04
N SER A 188 75.24 -28.77 17.29
CA SER A 188 76.09 -29.73 18.03
C SER A 188 75.84 -31.19 17.64
N LYS A 189 74.74 -31.52 16.93
CA LYS A 189 74.41 -32.90 16.54
C LYS A 189 75.00 -33.36 15.20
N TYR A 190 75.69 -32.48 14.47
CA TYR A 190 76.20 -32.78 13.12
C TYR A 190 77.72 -32.53 12.95
N ARG A 191 78.51 -32.68 14.02
CA ARG A 191 79.97 -32.54 13.92
C ARG A 191 80.73 -33.52 14.82
N SER A 192 80.57 -34.80 14.54
CA SER A 192 81.51 -35.86 14.94
C SER A 192 81.33 -37.06 14.01
N SER A 193 81.99 -37.01 12.87
CA SER A 193 82.54 -38.20 12.19
C SER A 193 83.99 -38.33 12.62
#